data_AF-A0A7R9DYS2-F1
#
_entry.id   AF-A0A7R9DYS2-F1
#
_cell.length_a   1.000
_cell.length_b   1.000
_cell.length_c   1.000
_cell.angle_alpha   90.00
_cell.angle_beta   90.00
_cell.angle_gamma   90.00
#
_symmetry.space_group_name_H-M   'P 1'
#
loop_
_entity.id
_entity.type
_entity.pdbx_description
1 polymer ?
#
loop_
_entity_poly.entity_id
_entity_poly.type
_entity_poly.pdbx_seq_one_letter_code
_entity_poly.pdbx_strand_id
1 'polypeptide(L)'
;MKSVITVVCAFYKRFPIARGMTTYAVLWPSASICQQFIAVNDKLDFIQAARYGFFGCFVMAPMIHAWLGLTNTLFPSVTLGTAIVKELNHANIINDVLAENAKKEYLHFCNLKKSELQEIFRPCDQFSDEVGLDTIYGSFLIGEANYKHLWEVIKICLVLSHGNATVEGGFSVNKSLLVENMHEKTVIAQRHIHDEIQEAGGIKNIHISKKMLDYVRGARKRYHEYLEMKKQERSEEDKKKAEKRKLDIQVKDLEGKRKKLMMATEEKREAIEVELQELKKKQASLY
;
A
#
# COMPACT_ATOMS: atom_id res chain seq x y z
N MET A 1 4.86 -34.89 -35.18
CA MET A 1 4.64 -33.43 -35.39
C MET A 1 5.12 -32.71 -34.14
N LYS A 2 6.10 -31.79 -34.24
CA LYS A 2 6.50 -30.99 -33.07
C LYS A 2 5.33 -30.07 -32.72
N SER A 3 4.93 -30.02 -31.46
CA SER A 3 3.87 -29.11 -30.99
C SER A 3 4.23 -27.67 -31.35
N VAL A 4 3.24 -26.87 -31.74
CA VAL A 4 3.40 -25.44 -32.08
C VAL A 4 4.13 -24.69 -30.96
N ILE A 5 3.83 -25.05 -29.71
CA ILE A 5 4.47 -24.50 -28.51
C ILE A 5 5.98 -24.78 -28.51
N THR A 6 6.40 -25.99 -28.91
CA THR A 6 7.82 -26.37 -28.96
C THR A 6 8.58 -25.56 -30.01
N VAL A 7 7.95 -25.27 -31.15
CA VAL A 7 8.54 -24.46 -32.23
C VAL A 7 8.67 -23.00 -31.80
N VAL A 8 7.64 -22.44 -31.17
CA VAL A 8 7.63 -21.07 -30.65
C VAL A 8 8.67 -20.90 -29.53
N CYS A 9 8.76 -21.86 -28.59
CA CYS A 9 9.77 -21.87 -27.55
C CYS A 9 11.20 -21.96 -28.12
N ALA A 10 11.42 -22.75 -29.16
CA ALA A 10 12.71 -22.84 -29.84
C ALA A 10 13.08 -21.52 -30.54
N PHE A 11 12.10 -20.84 -31.13
CA PHE A 11 12.28 -19.53 -31.76
C PHE A 11 12.68 -18.45 -30.75
N TYR A 12 11.99 -18.37 -29.60
CA TYR A 12 12.32 -17.39 -28.56
C TYR A 12 13.67 -17.66 -27.87
N LYS A 13 14.10 -18.92 -27.77
CA LYS A 13 15.45 -19.25 -27.30
C LYS A 13 16.54 -18.78 -28.28
N ARG A 14 16.25 -18.81 -29.58
CA ARG A 14 17.18 -18.34 -30.63
C ARG A 14 17.23 -16.81 -30.74
N PHE A 15 16.10 -16.14 -30.51
CA PHE A 15 15.98 -14.68 -30.58
C PHE A 15 15.37 -14.13 -29.28
N PRO A 16 16.19 -13.80 -28.26
CA PRO A 16 15.67 -13.37 -26.96
C PRO A 16 14.85 -12.07 -27.03
N ILE A 17 15.20 -11.17 -27.95
CA ILE A 17 14.47 -9.91 -28.20
C ILE A 17 13.05 -10.19 -28.72
N ALA A 18 12.84 -11.26 -29.49
CA ALA A 18 11.55 -11.56 -30.11
C ALA A 18 10.46 -11.87 -29.07
N ARG A 19 10.84 -12.37 -27.88
CA ARG A 19 9.91 -12.54 -26.74
C ARG A 19 9.37 -11.19 -26.27
N GLY A 20 10.24 -10.19 -26.13
CA GLY A 20 9.85 -8.83 -25.77
C GLY A 20 8.95 -8.22 -26.84
N MET A 21 9.37 -8.30 -28.11
CA MET A 21 8.62 -7.75 -29.25
C MET A 21 7.20 -8.29 -29.33
N THR A 22 7.02 -9.60 -29.20
CA THR A 22 5.69 -10.23 -29.22
C THR A 22 4.83 -9.86 -28.01
N THR A 23 5.43 -9.73 -26.83
CA THR A 23 4.71 -9.29 -25.62
C THR A 23 4.22 -7.86 -25.77
N TYR A 24 5.10 -6.93 -26.16
CA TYR A 24 4.75 -5.52 -26.31
C TYR A 24 3.83 -5.25 -27.51
N ALA A 25 3.88 -6.08 -28.55
CA ALA A 25 2.95 -6.03 -29.68
C ALA A 25 1.49 -6.32 -29.28
N VAL A 26 1.25 -7.05 -28.19
CA VAL A 26 -0.10 -7.35 -27.68
C VAL A 26 -0.48 -6.43 -26.53
N LEU A 27 0.47 -6.18 -25.62
CA LEU A 27 0.22 -5.45 -24.38
C LEU A 27 -0.14 -3.97 -24.63
N TRP A 28 0.56 -3.29 -25.54
CA TRP A 28 0.32 -1.87 -25.82
C TRP A 28 -1.01 -1.60 -26.53
N PRO A 29 -1.42 -2.36 -27.57
CA PRO A 29 -2.76 -2.24 -28.13
C PRO A 29 -3.86 -2.55 -27.13
N SER A 30 -3.65 -3.59 -26.29
CA SER A 30 -4.61 -3.96 -25.25
C SER A 30 -4.79 -2.83 -24.23
N ALA A 31 -3.70 -2.22 -23.78
CA ALA A 31 -3.73 -1.07 -22.87
C ALA A 31 -4.40 0.15 -23.51
N SER A 32 -4.12 0.44 -24.79
CA SER A 32 -4.75 1.54 -25.52
C SER A 32 -6.27 1.34 -25.66
N ILE A 33 -6.71 0.12 -25.96
CA ILE A 33 -8.13 -0.23 -26.00
C ILE A 33 -8.78 -0.04 -24.63
N CYS A 34 -8.16 -0.53 -23.55
CA CYS A 34 -8.66 -0.32 -22.19
C CYS A 34 -8.78 1.17 -21.83
N GLN A 35 -7.80 2.00 -22.23
CA GLN A 35 -7.85 3.45 -22.00
C GLN A 35 -8.97 4.12 -22.79
N GLN A 36 -9.20 3.73 -24.04
CA GLN A 36 -10.30 4.24 -24.86
C GLN A 36 -11.67 3.88 -24.26
N PHE A 37 -11.81 2.69 -23.67
CA PHE A 37 -13.01 2.28 -22.94
C PHE A 37 -13.28 3.13 -21.70
N ILE A 38 -12.23 3.45 -20.93
CA ILE A 38 -12.35 4.27 -19.70
C ILE A 38 -12.64 5.74 -20.03
N ALA A 39 -12.13 6.25 -21.15
CA ALA A 39 -12.30 7.64 -21.57
C ALA A 39 -13.70 7.98 -22.14
N VAL A 40 -14.65 7.04 -22.14
CA VAL A 40 -16.03 7.20 -22.67
C VAL A 40 -16.03 7.72 -24.11
N ASN A 41 -15.21 7.11 -24.98
CA ASN A 41 -15.30 7.36 -26.41
C ASN A 41 -16.34 6.43 -27.04
N ASP A 42 -17.34 6.99 -27.73
CA ASP A 42 -18.43 6.24 -28.37
C ASP A 42 -17.97 5.31 -29.53
N LYS A 43 -16.71 5.43 -29.96
CA LYS A 43 -16.10 4.60 -31.01
C LYS A 43 -14.68 4.20 -30.64
N LEU A 44 -14.39 2.91 -30.73
CA LEU A 44 -13.04 2.37 -30.57
C LEU A 44 -12.18 2.68 -31.79
N ASP A 45 -11.02 3.31 -31.57
CA ASP A 45 -10.05 3.59 -32.62
C ASP A 45 -8.99 2.48 -32.67
N PHE A 46 -9.28 1.48 -33.51
CA PHE A 46 -8.38 0.36 -33.77
C PHE A 46 -7.11 0.76 -34.52
N ILE A 47 -7.13 1.86 -35.28
CA ILE A 47 -5.95 2.37 -35.99
C ILE A 47 -4.96 2.93 -34.96
N GLN A 48 -5.46 3.66 -33.97
CA GLN A 48 -4.66 4.13 -32.85
C GLN A 48 -4.06 2.95 -32.06
N ALA A 49 -4.85 1.93 -31.72
CA ALA A 49 -4.36 0.74 -31.03
C ALA A 49 -3.27 0.00 -31.84
N ALA A 50 -3.42 -0.13 -33.17
CA ALA A 50 -2.41 -0.72 -34.04
C ALA A 50 -1.10 0.09 -34.07
N ARG A 51 -1.17 1.43 -34.07
CA ARG A 51 0.01 2.31 -33.98
C ARG A 51 0.77 2.11 -32.67
N TYR A 52 0.06 1.99 -31.54
CA TYR A 52 0.67 1.67 -30.25
C TYR A 52 1.32 0.28 -30.25
N GLY A 53 0.75 -0.70 -30.96
CA GLY A 53 1.37 -2.02 -31.16
C GLY A 53 2.67 -1.97 -31.95
N PHE A 54 2.71 -1.22 -33.04
CA PHE A 54 3.94 -1.04 -33.83
C PHE A 54 5.03 -0.35 -33.01
N PHE A 55 4.68 0.70 -32.27
CA PHE A 55 5.59 1.40 -31.37
C PHE A 55 6.10 0.50 -30.24
N GLY A 56 5.22 -0.27 -29.61
CA GLY A 56 5.58 -1.26 -28.59
C GLY A 56 6.55 -2.31 -29.11
N CYS A 57 6.30 -2.85 -30.31
CA CYS A 57 7.08 -3.93 -30.91
C CYS A 57 8.46 -3.49 -31.41
N PHE A 58 8.55 -2.37 -32.14
CA PHE A 58 9.78 -2.00 -32.86
C PHE A 58 10.60 -0.90 -32.20
N VAL A 59 10.03 -0.15 -31.26
CA VAL A 59 10.74 0.95 -30.58
C VAL A 59 10.98 0.61 -29.12
N MET A 60 9.91 0.32 -28.38
CA MET A 60 10.02 0.09 -26.94
C MET A 60 10.65 -1.26 -26.59
N ALA A 61 10.29 -2.36 -27.27
CA ALA A 61 10.87 -3.66 -26.98
C ALA A 61 12.39 -3.72 -27.19
N PRO A 62 12.95 -3.21 -28.31
CA PRO A 62 14.40 -3.16 -28.50
C PRO A 62 15.08 -2.21 -27.51
N MET A 63 14.47 -1.07 -27.20
CA MET A 63 15.00 -0.10 -26.24
C MET A 63 15.11 -0.70 -24.83
N ILE A 64 14.05 -1.35 -24.34
CA ILE A 64 14.05 -2.01 -23.02
C ILE A 64 15.06 -3.16 -22.99
N HIS A 65 15.18 -3.93 -24.07
CA HIS A 65 16.18 -4.99 -24.14
C HIS A 65 17.61 -4.44 -24.12
N ALA A 66 17.88 -3.33 -24.82
CA ALA A 66 19.17 -2.65 -24.77
C ALA A 66 19.46 -2.05 -23.38
N TRP A 67 18.45 -1.45 -22.74
CA TRP A 67 18.54 -0.94 -21.38
C TRP A 67 18.83 -2.05 -20.37
N LEU A 68 18.10 -3.17 -20.41
CA LEU A 68 18.34 -4.32 -19.54
C LEU A 68 19.73 -4.94 -19.77
N GLY A 69 20.20 -4.94 -21.03
CA GLY A 69 21.58 -5.31 -21.36
C GLY A 69 22.58 -4.38 -20.67
N LEU A 70 22.40 -3.06 -20.80
CA LEU A 70 23.24 -2.04 -20.16
C LEU A 70 23.21 -2.15 -18.63
N THR A 71 22.04 -2.31 -18.00
CA THR A 71 21.93 -2.46 -16.55
C THR A 71 22.60 -3.74 -16.07
N ASN A 72 22.51 -4.83 -16.83
CA ASN A 72 23.20 -6.07 -16.49
C ASN A 72 24.73 -5.95 -16.66
N THR A 73 25.21 -5.14 -17.61
CA THR A 73 26.66 -4.86 -17.75
C THR A 73 27.18 -3.89 -16.70
N LEU A 74 26.37 -2.91 -16.29
CA LEU A 74 26.71 -1.90 -15.26
C LEU A 74 26.58 -2.45 -13.83
N PHE A 75 25.66 -3.41 -13.61
CA PHE A 75 25.42 -4.04 -12.31
C PHE A 75 25.40 -5.58 -12.44
N PRO A 76 26.55 -6.22 -12.68
CA PRO A 76 26.63 -7.64 -13.06
C PRO A 76 26.24 -8.68 -11.98
N SER A 77 25.78 -8.29 -10.78
CA SER A 77 25.43 -9.25 -9.70
C SER A 77 24.52 -8.68 -8.60
N VAL A 78 23.38 -8.08 -8.96
CA VAL A 78 22.27 -7.99 -8.00
C VAL A 78 21.33 -9.18 -8.19
N THR A 79 21.73 -10.34 -7.65
CA THR A 79 20.77 -11.40 -7.35
C THR A 79 19.75 -10.83 -6.36
N LEU A 80 18.46 -11.21 -6.47
CA LEU A 80 17.40 -10.70 -5.59
C LEU A 80 17.80 -10.70 -4.10
N GLY A 81 18.55 -11.71 -3.65
CA GLY A 81 19.09 -11.78 -2.28
C GLY A 81 20.06 -10.64 -1.92
N THR A 82 20.97 -10.22 -2.81
CA THR A 82 21.91 -9.12 -2.52
C THR A 82 21.21 -7.76 -2.56
N ALA A 83 20.14 -7.63 -3.35
CA ALA A 83 19.25 -6.46 -3.32
C ALA A 83 18.49 -6.37 -1.99
N ILE A 84 17.91 -7.48 -1.53
CA ILE A 84 17.20 -7.53 -0.23
C ILE A 84 18.16 -7.19 0.93
N VAL A 85 19.36 -7.75 0.96
CA VAL A 85 20.36 -7.42 2.00
C VAL A 85 20.73 -5.93 1.98
N LYS A 86 20.78 -5.32 0.78
CA LYS A 86 21.05 -3.89 0.64
C LYS A 86 19.90 -3.02 1.17
N GLU A 87 18.66 -3.38 0.84
CA GLU A 87 17.48 -2.65 1.32
C GLU A 87 17.28 -2.79 2.84
N LEU A 88 17.54 -3.97 3.42
CA LEU A 88 17.49 -4.18 4.87
C LEU A 88 18.54 -3.37 5.63
N ASN A 89 19.72 -3.20 5.03
CA ASN A 89 20.76 -2.30 5.56
C ASN A 89 20.29 -0.83 5.47
N HIS A 90 19.82 -0.37 4.30
CA HIS A 90 19.30 1.00 4.15
C HIS A 90 18.15 1.33 5.12
N ALA A 91 17.33 0.34 5.47
CA ALA A 91 16.26 0.46 6.45
C ALA A 91 16.75 0.46 7.92
N ASN A 92 18.06 0.42 8.17
CA ASN A 92 18.69 0.27 9.49
C ASN A 92 18.21 -0.97 10.29
N ILE A 93 17.72 -1.99 9.60
CA ILE A 93 17.28 -3.25 10.24
C ILE A 93 18.51 -4.11 10.56
N ILE A 94 19.58 -3.97 9.79
CA ILE A 94 20.79 -4.81 9.83
C ILE A 94 22.04 -3.93 9.78
N ASN A 95 23.08 -4.31 10.53
CA ASN A 95 24.37 -3.60 10.58
C ASN A 95 25.20 -3.79 9.30
N ASP A 96 26.04 -2.80 8.96
CA ASP A 96 26.89 -2.79 7.75
C ASP A 96 27.77 -4.02 7.63
N VAL A 97 28.43 -4.39 8.73
CA VAL A 97 29.32 -5.57 8.79
C VAL A 97 28.55 -6.87 8.51
N LEU A 98 27.34 -6.97 9.05
CA LEU A 98 26.47 -8.13 8.85
C LEU A 98 25.99 -8.20 7.40
N ALA A 99 25.60 -7.07 6.81
CA ALA A 99 25.14 -6.99 5.43
C ALA A 99 26.25 -7.36 4.43
N GLU A 100 27.49 -6.94 4.67
CA GLU A 100 28.61 -7.30 3.79
C GLU A 100 28.97 -8.79 3.88
N ASN A 101 29.00 -9.34 5.11
CA ASN A 101 29.27 -10.77 5.32
C ASN A 101 28.14 -11.62 4.72
N ALA A 102 26.88 -11.27 4.96
CA ALA A 102 25.73 -12.00 4.40
C ALA A 102 25.74 -12.01 2.87
N LYS A 103 26.18 -10.93 2.20
CA LYS A 103 26.33 -10.90 0.74
C LYS A 103 27.40 -11.89 0.26
N LYS A 104 28.56 -11.94 0.93
CA LYS A 104 29.66 -12.88 0.59
C LYS A 104 29.21 -14.32 0.79
N GLU A 105 28.56 -14.60 1.92
CA GLU A 105 28.00 -15.91 2.26
C GLU A 105 26.92 -16.35 1.27
N TYR A 106 26.03 -15.44 0.87
CA TYR A 106 24.98 -15.71 -0.11
C TYR A 106 25.52 -16.04 -1.50
N LEU A 107 26.52 -15.29 -1.97
CA LEU A 107 27.17 -15.56 -3.25
C LEU A 107 27.88 -16.92 -3.24
N HIS A 108 28.54 -17.26 -2.12
CA HIS A 108 29.15 -18.57 -1.93
C HIS A 108 28.12 -19.70 -1.94
N PHE A 109 27.02 -19.55 -1.20
CA PHE A 109 25.91 -20.49 -1.15
C PHE A 109 25.29 -20.73 -2.53
N CYS A 110 25.01 -19.64 -3.28
CA CYS A 110 24.42 -19.71 -4.62
C CYS A 110 25.34 -20.39 -5.65
N ASN A 111 26.66 -20.35 -5.45
CA ASN A 111 27.62 -20.97 -6.35
C ASN A 111 27.81 -22.47 -6.05
N LEU A 112 27.86 -22.86 -4.78
CA LEU A 112 28.09 -24.26 -4.38
C LEU A 112 26.83 -25.13 -4.47
N LYS A 113 25.68 -24.59 -4.09
CA LYS A 113 24.43 -25.36 -3.92
C LYS A 113 23.43 -25.13 -5.04
N LYS A 114 23.85 -24.48 -6.13
CA LYS A 114 22.99 -24.15 -7.29
C LYS A 114 22.29 -25.38 -7.86
N SER A 115 23.01 -26.48 -8.03
CA SER A 115 22.50 -27.73 -8.59
C SER A 115 21.51 -28.40 -7.63
N GLU A 116 21.87 -28.53 -6.35
CA GLU A 116 21.03 -29.15 -5.32
C GLU A 116 19.72 -28.37 -5.12
N LEU A 117 19.77 -27.04 -5.06
CA LEU A 117 18.58 -26.19 -4.99
C LEU A 117 17.73 -26.32 -6.27
N GLN A 118 18.36 -26.35 -7.45
CA GLN A 118 17.61 -26.52 -8.70
C GLN A 118 16.90 -27.86 -8.81
N GLU A 119 17.39 -28.92 -8.15
CA GLU A 119 16.69 -30.20 -8.09
C GLU A 119 15.52 -30.19 -7.10
N ILE A 120 15.68 -29.54 -5.95
CA ILE A 120 14.62 -29.39 -4.94
C ILE A 120 13.48 -28.50 -5.45
N PHE A 121 13.80 -27.41 -6.14
CA PHE A 121 12.82 -26.45 -6.68
C PHE A 121 12.32 -26.83 -8.09
N ARG A 122 12.78 -27.94 -8.68
CA ARG A 122 12.39 -28.38 -10.03
C ARG A 122 10.92 -28.84 -10.15
N PRO A 123 10.32 -29.52 -9.15
CA PRO A 123 8.90 -29.81 -9.18
C PRO A 123 8.13 -28.62 -8.63
N CYS A 124 7.82 -27.65 -9.50
CA CYS A 124 7.05 -26.45 -9.13
C CYS A 124 5.59 -26.75 -8.70
N ASP A 125 5.10 -27.97 -8.93
CA ASP A 125 3.69 -28.37 -8.71
C ASP A 125 3.45 -29.22 -7.45
N GLN A 126 4.48 -29.48 -6.63
CA GLN A 126 4.37 -30.36 -5.44
C GLN A 126 5.00 -29.75 -4.18
N PHE A 127 4.86 -28.44 -3.97
CA PHE A 127 4.96 -27.93 -2.61
C PHE A 127 3.77 -28.46 -1.82
N SER A 128 3.95 -29.62 -1.19
CA SER A 128 3.08 -30.10 -0.13
C SER A 128 3.00 -29.02 0.94
N ASP A 129 1.80 -28.74 1.45
CA ASP A 129 1.56 -27.83 2.58
C ASP A 129 2.38 -28.19 3.85
N GLU A 130 3.06 -29.35 3.85
CA GLU A 130 3.84 -29.87 4.98
C GLU A 130 5.28 -29.35 5.05
N VAL A 131 5.89 -28.84 3.96
CA VAL A 131 7.32 -28.45 3.97
C VAL A 131 7.50 -26.96 3.68
N GLY A 132 7.69 -26.18 4.75
CA GLY A 132 7.94 -24.74 4.67
C GLY A 132 9.35 -24.40 4.15
N LEU A 133 9.45 -23.24 3.50
CA LEU A 133 10.74 -22.66 3.04
C LEU A 133 11.74 -22.48 4.19
N ASP A 134 11.25 -22.19 5.39
CA ASP A 134 12.03 -22.10 6.63
C ASP A 134 12.71 -23.43 6.99
N THR A 135 12.02 -24.55 6.79
CA THR A 135 12.56 -25.90 7.04
C THR A 135 13.60 -26.27 5.99
N ILE A 136 13.36 -25.90 4.73
CA ILE A 136 14.30 -26.11 3.63
C ILE A 136 15.58 -25.30 3.86
N TYR A 137 15.48 -23.98 4.03
CA TYR A 137 16.66 -23.15 4.31
C TYR A 137 17.31 -23.51 5.64
N GLY A 138 16.53 -23.93 6.64
CA GLY A 138 17.01 -24.43 7.91
C GLY A 138 17.94 -25.63 7.75
N SER A 139 17.56 -26.61 6.93
CA SER A 139 18.38 -27.81 6.67
C SER A 139 19.76 -27.52 6.05
N PHE A 140 19.90 -26.41 5.32
CA PHE A 140 21.15 -26.02 4.66
C PHE A 140 22.01 -25.04 5.47
N LEU A 141 21.38 -24.23 6.32
CA LEU A 141 22.03 -23.08 6.95
C LEU A 141 22.20 -23.26 8.47
N ILE A 142 21.40 -24.12 9.11
CA ILE A 142 21.50 -24.38 10.55
C ILE A 142 22.69 -25.32 10.80
N GLY A 143 23.69 -24.82 11.54
CA GLY A 143 24.85 -25.60 11.98
C GLY A 143 26.16 -25.28 11.26
N GLU A 144 26.11 -24.55 10.14
CA GLU A 144 27.32 -24.11 9.43
C GLU A 144 27.78 -22.72 9.88
N ALA A 145 28.99 -22.64 10.44
CA ALA A 145 29.59 -21.37 10.86
C ALA A 145 29.77 -20.37 9.68
N ASN A 146 29.89 -20.90 8.46
CA ASN A 146 30.10 -20.14 7.24
C ASN A 146 28.85 -19.40 6.74
N TYR A 147 27.65 -19.69 7.27
CA TYR A 147 26.40 -19.10 6.80
C TYR A 147 25.59 -18.43 7.91
N LYS A 148 26.26 -18.07 9.01
CA LYS A 148 25.60 -17.50 10.21
C LYS A 148 24.91 -16.17 9.89
N HIS A 149 25.57 -15.28 9.15
CA HIS A 149 25.04 -13.95 8.84
C HIS A 149 23.93 -14.05 7.80
N LEU A 150 24.09 -14.95 6.83
CA LEU A 150 23.06 -15.26 5.84
C LEU A 150 21.78 -15.83 6.49
N TRP A 151 21.92 -16.74 7.45
CA TRP A 151 20.77 -17.28 8.18
C TRP A 151 20.02 -16.21 8.97
N GLU A 152 20.74 -15.23 9.54
CA GLU A 152 20.13 -14.10 10.23
C GLU A 152 19.27 -13.23 9.31
N VAL A 153 19.79 -12.92 8.12
CA VAL A 153 19.03 -12.20 7.08
C VAL A 153 17.82 -13.01 6.62
N ILE A 154 17.98 -14.31 6.37
CA ILE A 154 16.89 -15.16 5.87
C ILE A 154 15.76 -15.27 6.88
N LYS A 155 16.06 -15.35 8.19
CA LYS A 155 15.03 -15.28 9.23
C LYS A 155 14.22 -13.98 9.16
N ILE A 156 14.88 -12.84 8.99
CA ILE A 156 14.21 -11.54 8.84
C ILE A 156 13.31 -11.54 7.59
N CYS A 157 13.81 -12.05 6.47
CA CYS A 157 13.06 -12.15 5.21
C CYS A 157 11.84 -13.07 5.30
N LEU A 158 11.98 -14.22 5.97
CA LEU A 158 10.88 -15.17 6.15
C LEU A 158 9.82 -14.64 7.13
N VAL A 159 10.23 -13.87 8.14
CA VAL A 159 9.31 -13.22 9.11
C VAL A 159 8.62 -11.97 8.55
N LEU A 160 9.23 -11.26 7.58
CA LEU A 160 8.64 -10.09 6.92
C LEU A 160 7.26 -10.38 6.31
N SER A 161 7.08 -11.56 5.72
CA SER A 161 5.78 -12.01 5.19
C SER A 161 4.75 -12.37 6.27
N HIS A 162 5.21 -12.64 7.51
CA HIS A 162 4.35 -12.96 8.67
C HIS A 162 3.83 -11.73 9.42
N GLY A 163 4.16 -10.52 8.96
CA GLY A 163 3.55 -9.28 9.50
C GLY A 163 2.02 -9.33 9.49
N ASN A 164 1.43 -9.96 8.47
CA ASN A 164 -0.01 -10.20 8.41
C ASN A 164 -0.47 -11.41 9.23
N ALA A 165 0.33 -12.47 9.38
CA ALA A 165 -0.10 -13.67 10.12
C ALA A 165 -0.35 -13.40 11.62
N THR A 166 0.47 -12.52 12.24
CA THR A 166 0.25 -12.09 13.63
C THR A 166 -1.02 -11.25 13.77
N VAL A 167 -1.25 -10.37 12.79
CA VAL A 167 -2.43 -9.51 12.73
C VAL A 167 -3.70 -10.33 12.43
N GLU A 168 -3.63 -11.31 11.53
CA GLU A 168 -4.68 -12.27 11.21
C GLU A 168 -5.00 -13.21 12.37
N GLY A 169 -3.97 -13.66 13.11
CA GLY A 169 -4.14 -14.37 14.38
C GLY A 169 -4.90 -13.52 15.41
N GLY A 170 -4.52 -12.25 15.54
CA GLY A 170 -5.25 -11.27 16.36
C GLY A 170 -6.70 -11.09 15.91
N PHE A 171 -6.96 -10.98 14.60
CA PHE A 171 -8.31 -10.85 14.04
C PHE A 171 -9.16 -12.10 14.22
N SER A 172 -8.60 -13.30 14.11
CA SER A 172 -9.32 -14.55 14.34
C SER A 172 -9.79 -14.66 15.78
N VAL A 173 -8.91 -14.35 16.74
CA VAL A 173 -9.28 -14.30 18.15
C VAL A 173 -10.29 -13.18 18.41
N ASN A 174 -10.13 -12.00 17.81
CA ASN A 174 -11.11 -10.92 17.94
C ASN A 174 -12.47 -11.32 17.36
N LYS A 175 -12.51 -12.04 16.22
CA LYS A 175 -13.75 -12.54 15.63
C LYS A 175 -14.53 -13.44 16.59
N SER A 176 -13.84 -14.25 17.38
CA SER A 176 -14.49 -15.09 18.40
C SER A 176 -15.05 -14.30 19.59
N LEU A 177 -14.50 -13.12 19.86
CA LEU A 177 -14.95 -12.22 20.93
C LEU A 177 -16.05 -11.25 20.48
N LEU A 178 -16.16 -10.98 19.18
CA LEU A 178 -17.11 -10.02 18.64
C LEU A 178 -18.56 -10.52 18.73
N VAL A 179 -19.43 -9.61 19.16
CA VAL A 179 -20.89 -9.73 19.25
C VAL A 179 -21.49 -8.52 18.56
N GLU A 180 -22.66 -8.67 17.95
CA GLU A 180 -23.36 -7.58 17.26
C GLU A 180 -23.57 -6.36 18.19
N ASN A 181 -23.47 -5.16 17.62
CA ASN A 181 -23.68 -3.88 18.31
C ASN A 181 -22.71 -3.55 19.47
N MET A 182 -21.50 -4.10 19.47
CA MET A 182 -20.47 -3.66 20.42
C MET A 182 -19.79 -2.35 20.02
N HIS A 183 -19.53 -1.49 21.00
CA HIS A 183 -18.69 -0.31 20.83
C HIS A 183 -17.20 -0.68 20.96
N GLU A 184 -16.33 0.07 20.26
CA GLU A 184 -14.87 -0.13 20.26
C GLU A 184 -14.28 -0.31 21.68
N LYS A 185 -14.66 0.57 22.62
CA LYS A 185 -14.20 0.49 24.02
C LYS A 185 -14.56 -0.85 24.70
N THR A 186 -15.69 -1.45 24.31
CA THR A 186 -16.12 -2.75 24.85
C THR A 186 -15.29 -3.87 24.25
N VAL A 187 -14.99 -3.82 22.95
CA VAL A 187 -14.12 -4.78 22.26
C VAL A 187 -12.73 -4.78 22.87
N ILE A 188 -12.14 -3.60 23.10
CA ILE A 188 -10.82 -3.45 23.71
C ILE A 188 -10.82 -4.02 25.14
N ALA A 189 -11.85 -3.71 25.94
CA ALA A 189 -11.96 -4.23 27.30
C ALA A 189 -12.10 -5.76 27.35
N GLN A 190 -12.92 -6.34 26.46
CA GLN A 190 -13.04 -7.81 26.35
C GLN A 190 -11.74 -8.46 25.89
N ARG A 191 -10.99 -7.80 24.99
CA ARG A 191 -9.71 -8.31 24.54
C ARG A 191 -8.70 -8.38 25.68
N HIS A 192 -8.58 -7.31 26.46
CA HIS A 192 -7.73 -7.32 27.65
C HIS A 192 -8.11 -8.43 28.62
N ILE A 193 -9.40 -8.66 28.86
CA ILE A 193 -9.85 -9.75 29.73
C ILE A 193 -9.46 -11.12 29.16
N HIS A 194 -9.64 -11.33 27.85
CA HIS A 194 -9.28 -12.58 27.19
C HIS A 194 -7.78 -12.87 27.30
N ASP A 195 -6.95 -11.87 27.02
CA ASP A 195 -5.49 -12.00 27.08
C ASP A 195 -5.03 -12.35 28.50
N GLU A 196 -5.59 -11.72 29.54
CA GLU A 196 -5.26 -12.01 30.93
C GLU A 196 -5.71 -13.41 31.39
N ILE A 197 -6.86 -13.87 30.91
CA ILE A 197 -7.32 -15.25 31.17
C ILE A 197 -6.37 -16.26 30.51
N GLN A 198 -5.92 -15.95 29.30
CA GLN A 198 -5.02 -16.81 28.55
C GLN A 198 -3.62 -16.86 29.20
N GLU A 199 -3.09 -15.72 29.65
CA GLU A 199 -1.83 -15.63 30.38
C GLU A 199 -1.88 -16.40 31.72
N ALA A 200 -3.00 -16.32 32.45
CA ALA A 200 -3.21 -17.08 33.67
C ALA A 200 -3.29 -18.61 33.44
N GLY A 201 -3.35 -19.09 32.19
CA GLY A 201 -3.51 -20.51 31.87
C GLY A 201 -4.96 -21.00 32.06
N GLY A 202 -5.93 -20.09 31.99
CA GLY A 202 -7.35 -20.38 32.06
C GLY A 202 -8.04 -19.85 33.33
N ILE A 203 -9.38 -19.89 33.29
CA ILE A 203 -10.26 -19.22 34.27
C ILE A 203 -10.01 -19.69 35.72
N LYS A 204 -9.57 -20.95 35.91
CA LYS A 204 -9.39 -21.56 37.23
C LYS A 204 -8.18 -21.01 38.00
N ASN A 205 -7.20 -20.45 37.30
CA ASN A 205 -5.95 -19.98 37.90
C ASN A 205 -5.99 -18.48 38.25
N ILE A 206 -7.11 -17.80 37.98
CA ILE A 206 -7.22 -16.36 38.20
C ILE A 206 -7.52 -16.09 39.67
N HIS A 207 -6.59 -15.41 40.34
CA HIS A 207 -6.79 -14.96 41.71
C HIS A 207 -7.73 -13.75 41.76
N ILE A 208 -8.95 -13.96 42.29
CA ILE A 208 -9.95 -12.91 42.43
C ILE A 208 -9.52 -11.94 43.54
N SER A 209 -9.07 -10.75 43.15
CA SER A 209 -8.69 -9.68 44.09
C SER A 209 -9.92 -9.00 44.69
N LYS A 210 -9.81 -8.54 45.96
CA LYS A 210 -10.85 -7.74 46.63
C LYS A 210 -11.23 -6.49 45.83
N LYS A 211 -10.26 -5.88 45.13
CA LYS A 211 -10.53 -4.74 44.24
C LYS A 211 -11.52 -5.13 43.13
N MET A 212 -11.34 -6.28 42.48
CA MET A 212 -12.24 -6.73 41.41
C MET A 212 -13.68 -6.88 41.92
N LEU A 213 -13.87 -7.40 43.13
CA LEU A 213 -15.18 -7.50 43.76
C LEU A 213 -15.83 -6.12 43.99
N ASP A 214 -15.04 -5.14 44.45
CA ASP A 214 -15.53 -3.77 44.65
C ASP A 214 -15.87 -3.10 43.30
N TYR A 215 -15.10 -3.35 42.24
CA TYR A 215 -15.39 -2.88 40.88
C TYR A 215 -16.71 -3.47 40.36
N VAL A 216 -16.96 -4.76 40.54
CA VAL A 216 -18.21 -5.42 40.13
C VAL A 216 -19.41 -4.87 40.91
N ARG A 217 -19.27 -4.70 42.24
CA ARG A 217 -20.33 -4.12 43.08
C ARG A 217 -20.72 -2.71 42.64
N GLY A 218 -19.75 -1.89 42.23
CA GLY A 218 -19.99 -0.54 41.74
C GLY A 218 -20.36 -0.42 40.26
N ALA A 219 -20.32 -1.51 39.48
CA ALA A 219 -20.40 -1.47 38.02
C ALA A 219 -21.71 -0.84 37.51
N ARG A 220 -22.84 -1.20 38.12
CA ARG A 220 -24.15 -0.67 37.73
C ARG A 220 -24.26 0.84 37.94
N LYS A 221 -23.75 1.35 39.07
CA LYS A 221 -23.76 2.79 39.37
C LYS A 221 -22.93 3.56 38.33
N ARG A 222 -21.70 3.09 38.05
CA ARG A 222 -20.81 3.71 37.05
C ARG A 222 -21.39 3.66 35.65
N TYR A 223 -22.09 2.58 35.31
CA TYR A 223 -22.78 2.48 34.03
C TYR A 223 -23.89 3.53 33.89
N HIS A 224 -24.70 3.75 34.93
CA HIS A 224 -25.70 4.81 34.92
C HIS A 224 -25.07 6.21 34.86
N GLU A 225 -24.00 6.47 35.61
CA GLU A 225 -23.24 7.73 35.52
C GLU A 225 -22.72 7.96 34.09
N TYR A 226 -22.17 6.93 33.45
CA TYR A 226 -21.71 6.99 32.06
C TYR A 226 -22.85 7.28 31.07
N LEU A 227 -24.03 6.67 31.25
CA LEU A 227 -25.19 6.93 30.40
C LEU A 227 -25.69 8.38 30.52
N GLU A 228 -25.72 8.94 31.72
CA GLU A 228 -26.09 10.34 31.94
C GLU A 228 -25.08 11.31 31.30
N MET A 229 -23.78 11.04 31.46
CA MET A 229 -22.73 11.82 30.78
C MET A 229 -22.90 11.78 29.26
N LYS A 230 -23.11 10.58 28.67
CA LYS A 230 -23.29 10.43 27.22
C LYS A 230 -24.55 11.13 26.71
N LYS A 231 -25.59 11.22 27.53
CA LYS A 231 -26.81 11.98 27.20
C LYS A 231 -26.56 13.48 27.21
N GLN A 232 -25.79 13.98 28.18
CA GLN A 232 -25.39 15.40 28.25
C GLN A 232 -24.49 15.77 27.06
N GLU A 233 -23.47 14.96 26.77
CA GLU A 233 -22.58 15.15 25.61
C GLU A 233 -23.37 15.25 24.31
N ARG A 234 -24.33 14.35 24.08
CA ARG A 234 -25.18 14.39 22.89
C ARG A 234 -26.02 15.66 22.82
N SER A 235 -26.61 16.09 23.94
CA SER A 235 -27.38 17.33 23.99
C SER A 235 -26.52 18.57 23.70
N GLU A 236 -25.28 18.60 24.19
CA GLU A 236 -24.34 19.67 23.92
C GLU A 236 -23.88 19.68 22.46
N GLU A 237 -23.60 18.52 21.88
CA GLU A 237 -23.28 18.40 20.46
C GLU A 237 -24.42 18.89 19.57
N ASP A 238 -25.66 18.55 19.90
CA ASP A 238 -26.83 18.98 19.14
C ASP A 238 -27.04 20.50 19.23
N LYS A 239 -26.82 21.09 20.42
CA LYS A 239 -26.80 22.55 20.60
C LYS A 239 -25.71 23.21 19.75
N LYS A 240 -24.48 22.69 19.79
CA LYS A 240 -23.34 23.20 18.98
C LYS A 240 -23.63 23.08 17.49
N LYS A 241 -24.23 21.97 17.03
CA LYS A 241 -24.63 21.80 15.63
C LYS A 241 -25.72 22.80 15.23
N ALA A 242 -26.69 23.04 16.10
CA ALA A 242 -27.75 24.02 15.84
C ALA A 242 -27.20 25.46 15.77
N GLU A 243 -26.29 25.83 16.68
CA GLU A 243 -25.59 27.13 16.66
C GLU A 243 -24.73 27.29 15.41
N LYS A 244 -23.96 26.27 15.04
CA LYS A 244 -23.17 26.27 13.79
C LYS A 244 -24.06 26.51 12.57
N ARG A 245 -25.21 25.85 12.47
CA ARG A 245 -26.17 26.08 11.37
C ARG A 245 -26.70 27.53 11.34
N LYS A 246 -26.97 28.14 12.50
CA LYS A 246 -27.39 29.55 12.57
C LYS A 246 -26.28 30.49 12.10
N LEU A 247 -25.04 30.25 12.52
CA LEU A 247 -23.87 31.01 12.09
C LEU A 247 -23.63 30.87 10.59
N ASP A 248 -23.73 29.66 10.04
CA ASP A 248 -23.56 29.41 8.60
C ASP A 248 -24.59 30.18 7.76
N ILE A 249 -25.83 30.30 8.23
CA ILE A 249 -26.86 31.12 7.57
C ILE A 249 -26.49 32.61 7.63
N GLN A 250 -26.09 33.12 8.80
CA GLN A 250 -25.70 34.52 8.96
C GLN A 250 -24.48 34.88 8.10
N VAL A 251 -23.49 33.98 8.00
CA VAL A 251 -22.32 34.16 7.14
C VAL A 251 -22.74 34.28 5.68
N LYS A 252 -23.58 33.37 5.18
CA LYS A 252 -24.09 33.42 3.81
C LYS A 252 -24.87 34.71 3.51
N ASP A 253 -25.70 35.15 4.45
CA ASP A 253 -26.46 36.40 4.30
C ASP A 253 -25.53 37.62 4.23
N LEU A 254 -24.51 37.67 5.07
CA LEU A 254 -23.52 38.76 5.08
C LEU A 254 -22.63 38.73 3.83
N GLU A 255 -22.20 37.56 3.37
CA GLU A 255 -21.47 37.41 2.10
C GLU A 255 -22.31 37.86 0.90
N GLY A 256 -23.60 37.51 0.89
CA GLY A 256 -24.54 37.98 -0.12
C GLY A 256 -24.68 39.49 -0.12
N LYS A 257 -24.81 40.13 1.05
CA LYS A 257 -24.83 41.59 1.18
C LYS A 257 -23.52 42.22 0.72
N ARG A 258 -22.37 41.66 1.10
CA ARG A 258 -21.05 42.12 0.67
C ARG A 258 -20.91 42.10 -0.84
N LYS A 259 -21.33 41.03 -1.50
CA LYS A 259 -21.27 40.90 -2.96
C LYS A 259 -22.15 41.94 -3.67
N LYS A 260 -23.39 42.14 -3.19
CA LYS A 260 -24.28 43.18 -3.71
C LYS A 260 -23.69 44.58 -3.58
N LEU A 261 -23.11 44.91 -2.42
CA LEU A 261 -22.44 46.18 -2.20
C LEU A 261 -21.24 46.38 -3.12
N MET A 262 -20.40 45.34 -3.30
CA MET A 262 -19.26 45.41 -4.22
C MET A 262 -19.69 45.72 -5.65
N MET A 263 -20.71 45.03 -6.16
CA MET A 263 -21.22 45.27 -7.51
C MET A 263 -21.71 46.72 -7.67
N ALA A 264 -22.49 47.21 -6.71
CA ALA A 264 -22.98 48.59 -6.73
C ALA A 264 -21.86 49.64 -6.64
N THR A 265 -20.75 49.35 -5.93
CA THR A 265 -19.58 50.23 -5.92
C THR A 265 -18.79 50.19 -7.22
N GLU A 266 -18.67 49.02 -7.87
CA GLU A 266 -17.98 48.89 -9.15
C GLU A 266 -18.74 49.62 -10.27
N GLU A 267 -20.07 49.46 -10.33
CA GLU A 267 -20.94 50.19 -11.27
C GLU A 267 -20.75 51.71 -11.15
N LYS A 268 -20.73 52.23 -9.91
CA LYS A 268 -20.46 53.65 -9.67
C LYS A 268 -19.06 54.07 -10.09
N ARG A 269 -18.07 53.21 -9.89
CA ARG A 269 -16.68 53.47 -10.28
C ARG A 269 -16.55 53.54 -11.79
N GLU A 270 -17.14 52.61 -12.52
CA GLU A 270 -17.15 52.60 -13.99
C GLU A 270 -17.81 53.85 -14.55
N ALA A 271 -18.95 54.28 -13.98
CA ALA A 271 -19.61 55.52 -14.38
C ALA A 271 -18.70 56.76 -14.22
N ILE A 272 -18.00 56.86 -13.08
CA ILE A 272 -17.04 57.95 -12.82
C ILE A 272 -15.84 57.88 -13.79
N GLU A 273 -15.36 56.69 -14.12
CA GLU A 273 -14.25 56.51 -15.07
C GLU A 273 -14.64 56.95 -16.50
N VAL A 274 -15.88 56.66 -16.92
CA VAL A 274 -16.41 57.13 -18.21
C VAL A 274 -16.49 58.66 -18.23
N GLU A 275 -17.05 59.29 -17.20
CA GLU A 275 -17.11 60.76 -17.08
C GLU A 275 -15.70 61.39 -17.11
N LEU A 276 -14.74 60.80 -16.40
CA LEU A 276 -13.34 61.23 -16.41
C LEU A 276 -12.71 61.14 -17.81
N GLN A 277 -12.98 60.06 -18.56
CA GLN A 277 -12.46 59.90 -19.92
C GLN A 277 -13.06 60.93 -20.87
N GLU A 278 -14.37 61.21 -20.78
CA GLU A 278 -15.01 62.25 -21.59
C GLU A 278 -14.44 63.63 -21.31
N LEU A 279 -14.25 63.97 -20.03
CA LEU A 279 -13.65 65.24 -19.63
C LEU A 279 -12.19 65.36 -20.12
N LYS A 280 -11.40 64.28 -20.03
CA LYS A 280 -10.04 64.26 -20.58
C LYS A 280 -10.00 64.44 -22.09
N LYS A 281 -10.92 63.82 -22.84
CA LYS A 281 -11.03 64.02 -24.30
C LYS A 281 -11.38 65.47 -24.64
N LYS A 282 -12.36 66.05 -23.93
CA LYS A 282 -12.72 67.47 -24.09
C LYS A 282 -11.54 68.39 -23.78
N GLN A 283 -10.81 68.11 -22.70
CA GLN A 283 -9.60 68.84 -22.34
C GLN A 283 -8.52 68.73 -23.42
N ALA A 284 -8.27 67.53 -23.96
CA ALA A 284 -7.30 67.31 -25.03
C ALA A 284 -7.68 68.00 -26.36
N SER A 285 -8.98 68.22 -26.63
CA SER A 285 -9.43 68.99 -27.80
C SER A 285 -9.32 70.51 -27.67
N LEU A 286 -9.04 71.01 -26.45
CA LEU A 286 -8.87 72.43 -26.14
C LEU A 286 -7.40 72.89 -26.19
N TYR A 287 -6.46 71.97 -26.35
CA TYR A 287 -5.03 72.22 -26.54
C TYR A 287 -4.59 71.78 -27.93
#